data_AF-A0A7C5F1N6-F1
#
_entry.id   AF-A0A7C5F1N6-F1
#
_cell.length_a   1.000
_cell.length_b   1.000
_cell.length_c   1.000
_cell.angle_alpha   90.00
_cell.angle_beta   90.00
_cell.angle_gamma   90.00
#
_symmetry.space_group_name_H-M   'P 1'
#
loop_
_entity.id
_entity.type
_entity.pdbx_description
1 polymer ?
#
loop_
_entity_poly.entity_id
_entity_poly.type
_entity_poly.pdbx_seq_one_letter_code
_entity_poly.pdbx_strand_id
1 'polypeptide(L)' 'MAVEPNAIEYDIRVLAKQFALPPAAAHTLLWREIHQLEQAARIRDFIPLLALKHVMEHLREQPTFDLFYGLA' A
#
# COMPACT_ATOMS: atom_id res chain seq x y z
N MET A 1 8.43 -15.74 -9.00
CA MET A 1 9.67 -15.10 -8.49
C MET A 1 9.31 -14.52 -7.12
N ALA A 2 10.10 -14.77 -6.07
CA ALA A 2 9.79 -14.24 -4.74
C ALA A 2 10.03 -12.73 -4.75
N VAL A 3 8.99 -11.95 -4.49
CA VAL A 3 9.10 -10.49 -4.31
C VAL A 3 10.05 -10.26 -3.14
N GLU A 4 11.18 -9.61 -3.40
CA GLU A 4 12.20 -9.40 -2.38
C GLU A 4 11.60 -8.56 -1.24
N PRO A 5 11.68 -9.00 0.03
CA PRO A 5 11.13 -8.25 1.16
C PRO A 5 11.67 -6.81 1.27
N ASN A 6 12.84 -6.56 0.69
CA ASN A 6 13.45 -5.24 0.58
C ASN A 6 12.65 -4.26 -0.31
N ALA A 7 11.90 -4.76 -1.29
CA ALA A 7 11.10 -3.94 -2.20
C ALA A 7 9.88 -3.32 -1.49
N ILE A 8 9.16 -4.12 -0.69
CA ILE A 8 7.98 -3.65 0.05
C ILE A 8 8.37 -2.61 1.10
N GLU A 9 9.50 -2.82 1.80
CA GLU A 9 9.97 -1.84 2.78
C GLU A 9 10.37 -0.51 2.13
N TYR A 10 10.98 -0.57 0.95
CA TYR A 10 11.26 0.62 0.14
C TYR A 10 9.96 1.35 -0.24
N ASP A 11 8.97 0.62 -0.73
CA ASP A 11 7.67 1.18 -1.14
C ASP A 11 6.93 1.86 0.02
N ILE A 12 6.98 1.27 1.22
CA ILE A 12 6.42 1.87 2.44
C ILE A 12 7.11 3.21 2.75
N ARG A 13 8.45 3.28 2.64
CA ARG A 13 9.19 4.53 2.87
C ARG A 13 8.84 5.58 1.82
N VAL A 14 8.66 5.19 0.56
CA VAL A 14 8.24 6.08 -0.52
C VAL A 14 6.84 6.64 -0.24
N LEU A 15 5.87 5.78 0.08
CA LEU A 15 4.51 6.18 0.44
C LEU A 15 4.49 7.12 1.64
N ALA A 16 5.19 6.77 2.72
CA ALA A 16 5.27 7.59 3.92
C ALA A 16 5.81 8.99 3.63
N LYS A 17 6.88 9.09 2.82
CA LYS A 17 7.49 10.38 2.48
C LYS A 17 6.62 11.19 1.51
N GLN A 18 6.06 10.56 0.48
CA GLN A 18 5.33 11.24 -0.58
C GLN A 18 3.99 11.80 -0.09
N PHE A 19 3.33 11.11 0.83
CA PHE A 19 2.01 11.48 1.35
C PHE A 19 2.06 11.96 2.80
N ALA A 20 3.25 12.22 3.34
CA ALA A 20 3.47 12.68 4.72
C ALA A 20 2.78 11.80 5.79
N LEU A 21 2.84 10.48 5.61
CA LEU A 21 2.19 9.51 6.48
C LEU A 21 3.16 8.94 7.51
N PRO A 22 2.66 8.55 8.70
CA PRO A 22 3.40 7.66 9.58
C PRO A 22 3.78 6.37 8.85
N PRO A 23 5.03 5.87 8.96
CA PRO A 23 5.44 4.62 8.30
C PRO A 23 4.54 3.43 8.64
N ALA A 24 4.01 3.38 9.87
CA ALA A 24 3.06 2.36 10.29
C ALA A 24 1.72 2.45 9.52
N ALA A 25 1.24 3.66 9.22
CA ALA A 25 0.06 3.85 8.41
C ALA A 25 0.31 3.40 6.96
N ALA A 26 1.42 3.85 6.35
CA ALA A 26 1.81 3.43 5.01
C ALA A 26 1.96 1.90 4.88
N HIS A 27 2.54 1.25 5.89
CA HIS A 27 2.60 -0.22 5.97
C HIS A 27 1.20 -0.84 5.99
N THR A 28 0.31 -0.40 6.90
CA THR A 28 -1.05 -0.94 7.01
C THR A 28 -1.84 -0.80 5.72
N LEU A 29 -1.72 0.33 5.02
CA LEU A 29 -2.36 0.56 3.72
C LEU A 29 -1.91 -0.46 2.68
N LEU A 30 -0.60 -0.53 2.46
CA LEU A 30 -0.02 -1.38 1.44
C LEU A 30 -0.28 -2.85 1.74
N TRP A 31 -0.17 -3.25 3.01
CA TRP A 31 -0.39 -4.63 3.44
C TRP A 31 -1.86 -5.06 3.28
N ARG A 32 -2.81 -4.18 3.62
CA ARG A 32 -4.24 -4.44 3.42
C ARG A 32 -4.55 -4.65 1.94
N GLU A 33 -4.02 -3.79 1.09
CA GLU A 33 -4.27 -3.85 -0.35
C GLU A 33 -3.66 -5.11 -0.98
N ILE A 34 -2.44 -5.48 -0.60
CA ILE A 34 -1.80 -6.74 -1.00
C ILE A 34 -2.71 -7.92 -0.65
N HIS A 35 -3.19 -8.00 0.60
CA HIS A 35 -4.07 -9.10 1.01
C HIS A 35 -5.41 -9.12 0.27
N GLN A 36 -6.01 -7.98 -0.01
CA GLN A 36 -7.25 -7.91 -0.79
C GLN A 36 -7.04 -8.44 -2.21
N LEU A 37 -5.94 -8.04 -2.85
CA LEU A 37 -5.58 -8.51 -4.19
C LEU A 37 -5.17 -10.00 -4.19
N GLU A 38 -4.52 -10.50 -3.15
CA GLU A 38 -4.21 -11.93 -2.99
C GLU A 38 -5.47 -12.81 -2.90
N GLN A 39 -6.53 -12.29 -2.30
CA GLN A 39 -7.82 -12.99 -2.24
C GLN A 39 -8.56 -12.97 -3.58
N ALA A 40 -8.38 -11.90 -4.37
CA ALA A 40 -9.07 -11.72 -5.65
C ALA A 40 -8.33 -12.35 -6.85
N ALA A 41 -7.00 -12.41 -6.82
CA ALA A 41 -6.20 -12.73 -7.99
C ALA A 41 -5.58 -14.14 -7.94
N ARG A 42 -5.62 -14.84 -9.08
CA ARG A 42 -4.89 -16.11 -9.28
C ARG A 42 -3.40 -15.92 -9.57
N ILE A 43 -2.96 -14.71 -9.94
CA ILE A 43 -1.58 -14.39 -10.33
C ILE A 43 -0.95 -13.56 -9.22
N ARG A 44 0.09 -14.10 -8.57
CA ARG A 44 0.69 -13.51 -7.38
C ARG A 44 1.90 -12.62 -7.65
N ASP A 45 2.58 -12.81 -8.78
CA ASP A 45 3.86 -12.11 -9.04
C ASP A 45 3.71 -10.59 -9.22
N PHE A 46 2.52 -10.09 -9.57
CA PHE A 46 2.28 -8.65 -9.80
C PHE A 46 1.49 -7.95 -8.69
N ILE A 47 1.10 -8.68 -7.64
CA ILE A 47 0.24 -8.14 -6.59
C ILE A 47 0.87 -6.94 -5.87
N PRO A 48 2.15 -6.98 -5.44
CA PRO A 48 2.74 -5.85 -4.71
C PRO A 48 2.79 -4.57 -5.54
N LEU A 49 3.11 -4.69 -6.82
CA LEU A 49 3.16 -3.55 -7.74
C LEU A 49 1.76 -2.97 -8.00
N LEU A 50 0.76 -3.84 -8.16
CA LEU A 50 -0.63 -3.41 -8.32
C LEU A 50 -1.17 -2.75 -7.04
N ALA A 51 -0.85 -3.31 -5.87
CA ALA A 51 -1.22 -2.77 -4.58
C ALA A 51 -0.63 -1.38 -4.37
N LEU A 52 0.67 -1.20 -4.64
CA LEU A 52 1.34 0.10 -4.55
C LEU A 52 0.64 1.15 -5.42
N LYS A 53 0.38 0.80 -6.69
CA LYS A 53 -0.30 1.71 -7.61
C LYS A 53 -1.68 2.11 -7.08
N HIS A 54 -2.47 1.13 -6.63
CA HIS A 54 -3.83 1.40 -6.14
C HIS A 54 -3.82 2.28 -4.89
N VAL A 55 -2.93 2.00 -3.94
CA VAL A 55 -2.75 2.86 -2.76
C VAL A 55 -2.38 4.28 -3.20
N MET A 56 -1.39 4.46 -4.08
CA MET A 56 -1.00 5.79 -4.54
C MET A 56 -2.13 6.56 -5.24
N GLU A 57 -2.95 5.88 -6.04
CA GLU A 57 -4.13 6.48 -6.69
C GLU A 57 -5.16 6.90 -5.64
N HIS A 58 -5.49 6.01 -4.70
CA HIS A 58 -6.43 6.31 -3.62
C HIS A 58 -6.00 7.52 -2.78
N LEU A 59 -4.71 7.64 -2.45
CA LEU A 59 -4.19 8.77 -1.66
C LEU A 59 -4.17 10.09 -2.44
N ARG A 60 -4.09 10.04 -3.78
CA ARG A 60 -4.17 11.22 -4.63
C ARG A 60 -5.60 11.71 -4.80
N GLU A 61 -6.54 10.79 -4.96
CA GLU A 61 -7.97 11.10 -5.14
C GLU A 61 -8.64 11.53 -3.84
N GLN A 62 -8.18 11.01 -2.70
CA GLN A 62 -8.70 11.33 -1.37
C GLN A 62 -7.55 11.70 -0.42
N PRO A 63 -7.05 12.94 -0.46
CA PRO A 63 -5.99 13.39 0.44
C PRO A 63 -6.44 13.46 1.92
N THR A 64 -7.75 13.41 2.18
CA THR A 64 -8.32 13.38 3.53
C THR A 64 -8.35 11.95 4.06
N PHE A 65 -7.27 11.57 4.74
CA PHE A 65 -7.07 10.26 5.37
C PHE A 65 -8.06 9.89 6.48
N ASP A 66 -8.94 10.81 6.88
CA ASP A 66 -9.72 10.71 8.12
C ASP A 66 -10.85 9.68 8.11
N LEU A 67 -11.33 9.22 6.96
CA LEU A 67 -12.60 8.47 6.92
C LEU A 67 -12.48 6.95 6.72
N PHE A 68 -11.34 6.43 6.21
CA PHE A 68 -11.24 5.02 5.83
C PHE A 68 -10.31 4.16 6.69
N TYR A 69 -9.48 4.77 7.52
CA TYR A 69 -8.39 4.06 8.23
C TYR A 69 -8.42 4.14 9.75
N GLY A 70 -9.41 4.82 10.35
CA GLY A 70 -9.68 4.73 11.79
C GLY A 70 -8.46 5.06 12.66
N LEU A 71 -7.61 6.00 12.25
CA LEU A 71 -6.48 6.51 13.04
C LEU A 71 -6.93 7.67 13.94
N ALA A 72 -8.04 7.47 14.66
CA ALA A 72 -8.47 8.32 15.76
C ALA A 72 -7.98 7.75 17.09
#